data_AF-A0A095SIF8-F1
#
_entry.id   AF-A0A095SIF8-F1
#
_cell.length_a   1.000
_cell.length_b   1.000
_cell.length_c   1.000
_cell.angle_alpha   90.00
_cell.angle_beta   90.00
_cell.angle_gamma   90.00
#
_symmetry.space_group_name_H-M   'P 1'
#
loop_
_entity.id
_entity.type
_entity.pdbx_description
1 polymer ?
#
loop_
_entity_poly.entity_id
_entity_poly.type
_entity_poly.pdbx_seq_one_letter_code
_entity_poly.pdbx_strand_id
1 'polypeptide(L)'
;MRPAERLFQIVQALGANQWTTAASLAERFQVSERTIYRDIDHLSASGVPVYSQAGKGYALLEGYQLPPLMFSPEEWQVLLSSLAMAQGWAGKRQAEALRAVQEKLAMAVPAQLRDMTPSVSAPVLPERRMLGALLDPLQRAIAERRKIQLHYRDAQEQPSKRILWPLGLYFWGHCWTLVGWCELRAAFRHFRVDRIVILQTLELDYPVVPGQTLADYEAWEKHRCEREQKDERPLSLVR
;
A
#
# COMPACT_ATOMS: atom_id res chain seq x y z
N MET A 1 36.90 -8.07 3.83
CA MET A 1 35.44 -8.13 3.59
C MET A 1 34.95 -6.82 2.98
N ARG A 2 34.04 -6.86 2.01
CA ARG A 2 33.48 -5.64 1.39
C ARG A 2 32.52 -4.92 2.36
N PRO A 3 32.42 -3.57 2.34
CA PRO A 3 31.56 -2.84 3.28
C PRO A 3 30.08 -3.25 3.22
N ALA A 4 29.51 -3.38 2.02
CA ALA A 4 28.10 -3.77 1.85
C ALA A 4 27.81 -5.19 2.38
N GLU A 5 28.75 -6.11 2.21
CA GLU A 5 28.66 -7.48 2.72
C GLU A 5 28.69 -7.50 4.26
N ARG A 6 29.52 -6.66 4.88
CA ARG A 6 29.58 -6.51 6.33
C ARG A 6 28.28 -5.95 6.91
N LEU A 7 27.69 -4.93 6.28
CA LEU A 7 26.42 -4.34 6.73
C LEU A 7 25.30 -5.38 6.77
N PHE A 8 25.18 -6.20 5.71
CA PHE A 8 24.21 -7.29 5.67
C PHE A 8 24.44 -8.33 6.78
N GLN A 9 25.70 -8.72 7.01
CA GLN A 9 26.03 -9.68 8.07
C GLN A 9 25.81 -9.12 9.48
N ILE A 10 26.02 -7.82 9.71
CA ILE A 10 25.69 -7.16 10.98
C ILE A 10 24.19 -7.25 11.25
N VAL A 11 23.34 -6.95 10.25
CA VAL A 11 21.87 -7.06 10.42
C VAL A 11 21.44 -8.48 10.78
N GLN A 12 22.05 -9.51 10.18
CA GLN A 12 21.78 -10.89 10.55
C GLN A 12 22.28 -11.24 11.97
N ALA A 13 23.42 -10.68 12.38
CA ALA A 13 23.96 -10.90 13.72
C ALA A 13 23.15 -10.22 14.84
N LEU A 14 22.41 -9.15 14.51
CA LEU A 14 21.51 -8.44 15.42
C LEU A 14 20.08 -9.03 15.47
N GLY A 15 19.92 -10.30 15.03
CA GLY A 15 18.62 -10.98 14.87
C GLY A 15 17.69 -10.93 16.09
N ALA A 16 16.42 -11.28 15.85
CA ALA A 16 15.32 -11.08 16.80
C ALA A 16 15.66 -11.54 18.23
N ASN A 17 15.55 -10.60 19.17
CA ASN A 17 15.68 -10.78 20.63
C ASN A 17 17.08 -11.06 21.20
N GLN A 18 18.17 -10.78 20.49
CA GLN A 18 19.52 -10.85 21.08
C GLN A 18 20.25 -9.51 21.04
N TRP A 19 20.68 -9.04 22.22
CA TRP A 19 21.59 -7.91 22.36
C TRP A 19 23.03 -8.35 22.05
N THR A 20 23.72 -7.60 21.19
CA THR A 20 25.10 -7.88 20.77
C THR A 20 25.98 -6.65 20.93
N THR A 21 27.15 -6.79 21.57
CA THR A 21 28.06 -5.67 21.82
C THR A 21 28.87 -5.28 20.59
N ALA A 22 29.34 -4.02 20.55
CA ALA A 22 30.25 -3.55 19.51
C ALA A 22 31.53 -4.40 19.46
N ALA A 23 32.06 -4.76 20.63
CA ALA A 23 33.24 -5.62 20.78
C ALA A 23 33.03 -7.01 20.16
N SER A 24 31.87 -7.64 20.40
CA SER A 24 31.56 -8.97 19.83
C SER A 24 31.43 -8.92 18.30
N LEU A 25 30.80 -7.86 17.76
CA LEU A 25 30.73 -7.66 16.31
C LEU A 25 32.13 -7.36 15.72
N ALA A 26 32.93 -6.55 16.40
CA ALA A 26 34.30 -6.20 16.00
C ALA A 26 35.19 -7.44 15.91
N GLU A 27 35.14 -8.31 16.92
CA GLU A 27 35.85 -9.59 16.93
C GLU A 27 35.37 -10.51 15.81
N ARG A 28 34.05 -10.71 15.70
CA ARG A 28 33.44 -11.59 14.69
C ARG A 28 33.81 -11.20 13.26
N PHE A 29 33.83 -9.89 12.98
CA PHE A 29 34.10 -9.37 11.63
C PHE A 29 35.56 -8.93 11.42
N GLN A 30 36.43 -9.12 12.42
CA GLN A 30 37.85 -8.74 12.41
C GLN A 30 38.06 -7.26 12.02
N VAL A 31 37.29 -6.37 12.63
CA VAL A 31 37.37 -4.91 12.44
C VAL A 31 37.45 -4.19 13.79
N SER A 32 37.77 -2.90 13.78
CA SER A 32 37.71 -2.10 15.01
C SER A 32 36.27 -1.81 15.43
N GLU A 33 36.04 -1.61 16.73
CA GLU A 33 34.74 -1.12 17.24
C GLU A 33 34.32 0.20 16.58
N ARG A 34 35.28 1.10 16.27
CA ARG A 34 35.00 2.33 15.50
C ARG A 34 34.36 2.05 14.15
N THR A 35 34.75 0.97 13.49
CA THR A 35 34.13 0.54 12.23
C THR A 35 32.72 0.05 12.46
N ILE A 36 32.48 -0.73 13.53
CA ILE A 36 31.14 -1.17 13.91
C ILE A 36 30.24 0.02 14.21
N TYR A 37 30.68 1.00 15.02
CA TYR A 37 29.91 2.21 15.31
C TYR A 37 29.48 2.92 14.02
N ARG A 38 30.43 3.13 13.10
CA ARG A 38 30.14 3.78 11.81
C ARG A 38 29.16 2.96 10.96
N ASP A 39 29.28 1.64 10.97
CA ASP A 39 28.39 0.75 10.21
C ASP A 39 26.98 0.72 10.82
N ILE A 40 26.84 0.76 12.14
CA ILE A 40 25.54 0.90 12.84
C ILE A 40 24.89 2.24 12.51
N ASP A 41 25.66 3.34 12.53
CA ASP A 41 25.16 4.66 12.11
C ASP A 41 24.66 4.64 10.67
N HIS A 42 25.40 3.95 9.78
CA HIS A 42 25.04 3.80 8.39
C HIS A 42 23.76 2.96 8.19
N LEU A 43 23.60 1.89 8.99
CA LEU A 43 22.38 1.08 9.00
C LEU A 43 21.18 1.90 9.48
N SER A 44 21.34 2.66 10.57
CA SER A 44 20.30 3.55 11.09
C SER A 44 19.90 4.63 10.08
N ALA A 45 20.87 5.26 9.42
CA ALA A 45 20.62 6.26 8.37
C ALA A 45 19.92 5.66 7.14
N SER A 46 20.11 4.36 6.87
CA SER A 46 19.40 3.62 5.81
C SER A 46 18.02 3.09 6.21
N GLY A 47 17.54 3.38 7.42
CA GLY A 47 16.21 2.99 7.90
C GLY A 47 16.14 1.60 8.55
N VAL A 48 17.27 1.01 8.94
CA VAL A 48 17.30 -0.19 9.80
C VAL A 48 17.13 0.26 11.25
N PRO A 49 16.07 -0.15 11.97
CA PRO A 49 15.78 0.29 13.33
C PRO A 49 16.62 -0.50 14.33
N VAL A 50 17.86 -0.07 14.48
CA VAL A 50 18.80 -0.58 15.48
C VAL A 50 18.61 0.21 16.78
N TYR A 51 18.36 -0.49 17.89
CA TYR A 51 18.43 0.07 19.24
C TYR A 51 19.85 -0.03 19.78
N SER A 52 20.24 0.97 20.57
CA SER A 52 21.43 0.89 21.41
C SER A 52 21.03 1.03 22.88
N GLN A 53 21.61 0.20 23.73
CA GLN A 53 21.45 0.31 25.18
C GLN A 53 22.83 0.19 25.83
N ALA A 54 23.18 1.19 26.66
CA ALA A 54 24.43 1.19 27.42
C ALA A 54 24.56 -0.10 28.23
N GLY A 55 25.71 -0.76 28.13
CA GLY A 55 26.00 -2.04 28.79
C GLY A 55 25.41 -3.29 28.13
N LYS A 56 24.49 -3.16 27.16
CA LYS A 56 23.96 -4.31 26.39
C LYS A 56 24.42 -4.35 24.93
N GLY A 57 24.73 -3.19 24.35
CA GLY A 57 25.13 -3.08 22.95
C GLY A 57 23.96 -2.75 22.03
N TYR A 58 23.83 -3.48 20.94
CA TYR A 58 22.89 -3.24 19.85
C TYR A 58 21.90 -4.39 19.68
N ALA A 59 20.68 -4.07 19.28
CA ALA A 59 19.65 -5.04 18.90
C ALA A 59 18.77 -4.44 17.80
N LEU A 60 18.05 -5.27 17.03
CA LEU A 60 16.98 -4.79 16.16
C LEU A 60 15.69 -4.52 16.97
N LEU A 61 14.86 -3.58 16.50
CA LEU A 61 13.51 -3.36 17.04
C LEU A 61 12.74 -4.69 17.15
N GLU A 62 12.15 -4.93 18.30
CA GLU A 62 11.26 -6.06 18.53
C GLU A 62 10.11 -6.02 17.50
N GLY A 63 9.97 -7.08 16.71
CA GLY A 63 9.03 -7.14 15.58
C GLY A 63 9.56 -6.62 14.23
N TYR A 64 10.82 -6.22 14.10
CA TYR A 64 11.42 -5.83 12.81
C TYR A 64 11.72 -7.03 11.89
N GLN A 65 11.94 -8.21 12.48
CA GLN A 65 11.98 -9.47 11.75
C GLN A 65 10.63 -10.17 11.92
N LEU A 66 10.04 -10.60 10.81
CA LEU A 66 8.90 -11.52 10.86
C LEU A 66 9.37 -12.81 11.54
N PRO A 67 8.69 -13.28 12.61
CA PRO A 67 9.00 -14.58 13.17
C PRO A 67 8.80 -15.66 12.09
N PRO A 68 9.42 -16.84 12.22
CA PRO A 68 9.15 -17.95 11.33
C PRO A 68 7.64 -18.20 11.23
N LEU A 69 7.09 -18.07 10.02
CA LEU A 69 5.68 -18.28 9.74
C LEU A 69 5.49 -19.71 9.24
N MET A 70 4.56 -20.42 9.86
CA MET A 70 4.15 -21.75 9.44
C MET A 70 2.85 -21.62 8.65
N PHE A 71 2.93 -21.77 7.34
CA PHE A 71 1.76 -21.86 6.45
C PHE A 71 1.64 -23.29 5.93
N SER A 72 0.41 -23.73 5.68
CA SER A 72 0.19 -24.90 4.83
C SER A 72 0.58 -24.58 3.37
N PRO A 73 0.82 -25.59 2.53
CA PRO A 73 0.98 -25.39 1.08
C PRO A 73 -0.17 -24.60 0.45
N GLU A 74 -1.41 -24.89 0.85
CA GLU A 74 -2.59 -24.17 0.35
C GLU A 74 -2.62 -22.71 0.80
N GLU A 75 -2.33 -22.43 2.08
CA GLU A 75 -2.30 -21.07 2.62
C GLU A 75 -1.25 -20.21 1.91
N TRP A 76 -0.05 -20.77 1.72
CA TRP A 76 1.03 -20.08 1.03
C TRP A 76 0.69 -19.82 -0.43
N GLN A 77 0.10 -20.80 -1.11
CA GLN A 77 -0.33 -20.67 -2.50
C GLN A 77 -1.41 -19.58 -2.67
N VAL A 78 -2.42 -19.54 -1.79
CA VAL A 78 -3.46 -18.52 -1.81
C VAL A 78 -2.88 -17.13 -1.57
N LEU A 79 -1.94 -17.01 -0.62
CA LEU A 79 -1.29 -15.74 -0.30
C LEU A 79 -0.48 -15.20 -1.49
N LEU A 80 0.34 -16.05 -2.12
CA LEU A 80 1.11 -15.67 -3.32
C LEU A 80 0.21 -15.24 -4.47
N SER A 81 -0.88 -15.99 -4.74
CA SER A 81 -1.86 -15.62 -5.76
C SER A 81 -2.54 -14.29 -5.47
N SER A 82 -2.92 -14.06 -4.23
CA SER A 82 -3.58 -12.81 -3.80
C SER A 82 -2.65 -11.60 -3.96
N LEU A 83 -1.38 -11.75 -3.59
CA LEU A 83 -0.36 -10.69 -3.76
C LEU A 83 -0.12 -10.39 -5.24
N ALA A 84 0.04 -11.43 -6.08
CA ALA A 84 0.21 -11.26 -7.51
C ALA A 84 -0.99 -10.54 -8.14
N MET A 85 -2.21 -10.96 -7.79
CA MET A 85 -3.44 -10.29 -8.24
C MET A 85 -3.49 -8.83 -7.80
N ALA A 86 -3.22 -8.54 -6.52
CA ALA A 86 -3.23 -7.18 -5.98
C ALA A 86 -2.22 -6.26 -6.69
N GLN A 87 -1.02 -6.76 -7.01
CA GLN A 87 -0.02 -6.01 -7.78
C GLN A 87 -0.54 -5.59 -9.17
N GLY A 88 -1.40 -6.39 -9.80
CA GLY A 88 -2.01 -6.07 -11.10
C GLY A 88 -3.07 -4.97 -11.09
N TRP A 89 -3.54 -4.57 -9.90
CA TRP A 89 -4.53 -3.50 -9.71
C TRP A 89 -3.99 -2.30 -8.94
N ALA A 90 -2.75 -2.37 -8.47
CA ALA A 90 -2.11 -1.36 -7.63
C ALA A 90 -1.50 -0.21 -8.44
N GLY A 91 -1.38 0.96 -7.80
CA GLY A 91 -0.46 2.01 -8.27
C GLY A 91 1.00 1.54 -8.22
N LYS A 92 1.92 2.25 -8.90
CA LYS A 92 3.33 1.83 -8.98
C LYS A 92 3.95 1.68 -7.59
N ARG A 93 3.75 2.68 -6.72
CA ARG A 93 4.27 2.67 -5.35
C ARG A 93 3.69 1.52 -4.52
N GLN A 94 2.39 1.26 -4.66
CA GLN A 94 1.74 0.15 -3.96
C GLN A 94 2.21 -1.21 -4.48
N ALA A 95 2.42 -1.37 -5.80
CA ALA A 95 2.96 -2.58 -6.38
C ALA A 95 4.37 -2.88 -5.86
N GLU A 96 5.22 -1.85 -5.74
CA GLU A 96 6.56 -1.97 -5.13
C GLU A 96 6.47 -2.40 -3.66
N ALA A 97 5.55 -1.79 -2.88
CA ALA A 97 5.32 -2.19 -1.48
C ALA A 97 4.83 -3.65 -1.36
N LEU A 98 3.94 -4.09 -2.25
CA LEU A 98 3.44 -5.47 -2.29
C LEU A 98 4.55 -6.48 -2.63
N ARG A 99 5.48 -6.14 -3.54
CA ARG A 99 6.66 -6.98 -3.81
C ARG A 99 7.56 -7.08 -2.59
N ALA A 100 7.83 -5.97 -1.92
CA ALA A 100 8.62 -5.97 -0.70
C ALA A 100 7.98 -6.82 0.41
N VAL A 101 6.65 -6.81 0.53
CA VAL A 101 5.91 -7.71 1.43
C VAL A 101 6.09 -9.17 1.04
N GLN A 102 5.95 -9.50 -0.25
CA GLN A 102 6.15 -10.86 -0.76
C GLN A 102 7.56 -11.38 -0.47
N GLU A 103 8.60 -10.56 -0.69
CA GLU A 103 10.00 -10.90 -0.37
C GLU A 103 10.20 -11.15 1.13
N LYS A 104 9.65 -10.28 1.99
CA LYS A 104 9.72 -10.45 3.46
C LYS A 104 9.03 -11.72 3.93
N LEU A 105 7.87 -12.03 3.37
CA LEU A 105 7.13 -13.27 3.68
C LEU A 105 7.90 -14.50 3.21
N ALA A 106 8.49 -14.47 2.01
CA ALA A 106 9.32 -15.56 1.52
C ALA A 106 10.49 -15.82 2.46
N MET A 107 11.13 -14.79 3.02
CA MET A 107 12.20 -14.97 4.01
C MET A 107 11.71 -15.57 5.34
N ALA A 108 10.44 -15.41 5.69
CA ALA A 108 9.87 -15.87 6.95
C ALA A 108 9.37 -17.33 6.92
N VAL A 109 9.31 -17.99 5.76
CA VAL A 109 8.80 -19.37 5.62
C VAL A 109 9.91 -20.40 5.34
N PRO A 110 9.70 -21.70 5.64
CA PRO A 110 10.67 -22.76 5.33
C PRO A 110 10.99 -22.88 3.84
N ALA A 111 12.24 -23.25 3.51
CA ALA A 111 12.69 -23.38 2.11
C ALA A 111 11.88 -24.42 1.33
N GLN A 112 11.55 -25.55 1.95
CA GLN A 112 10.78 -26.63 1.36
C GLN A 112 9.42 -26.14 0.86
N LEU A 113 8.74 -25.28 1.65
CA LEU A 113 7.45 -24.71 1.28
C LEU A 113 7.58 -23.77 0.07
N ARG A 114 8.67 -22.99 -0.01
CA ARG A 114 8.95 -22.12 -1.17
C ARG A 114 9.20 -22.94 -2.43
N ASP A 115 10.03 -23.96 -2.33
CA ASP A 115 10.50 -24.73 -3.49
C ASP A 115 9.42 -25.66 -4.07
N MET A 116 8.48 -26.11 -3.22
CA MET A 116 7.35 -26.95 -3.65
C MET A 116 6.21 -26.15 -4.28
N THR A 117 6.20 -24.83 -4.12
CA THR A 117 5.06 -24.00 -4.55
C THR A 117 5.30 -23.46 -5.96
N PRO A 118 4.39 -23.70 -6.92
CA PRO A 118 4.54 -23.18 -8.27
C PRO A 118 4.55 -21.65 -8.29
N SER A 119 5.34 -21.08 -9.19
CA SER A 119 5.36 -19.63 -9.41
C SER A 119 3.99 -19.13 -9.86
N VAL A 120 3.46 -18.13 -9.16
CA VAL A 120 2.24 -17.43 -9.57
C VAL A 120 2.61 -16.13 -10.25
N SER A 121 2.17 -15.98 -11.49
CA SER A 121 2.30 -14.74 -12.25
C SER A 121 0.93 -14.20 -12.60
N ALA A 122 0.69 -12.94 -12.25
CA ALA A 122 -0.47 -12.18 -12.69
C ALA A 122 0.06 -11.02 -13.56
N PRO A 123 0.25 -11.23 -14.88
CA PRO A 123 0.83 -10.22 -15.74
C PRO A 123 -0.04 -8.96 -15.77
N VAL A 124 0.60 -7.80 -15.60
CA VAL A 124 -0.07 -6.50 -15.65
C VAL A 124 -0.31 -6.14 -17.11
N LEU A 125 -1.58 -6.04 -17.50
CA LEU A 125 -1.95 -5.58 -18.83
C LEU A 125 -1.51 -4.11 -19.05
N PRO A 126 -1.09 -3.72 -20.27
CA PRO A 126 -0.63 -2.35 -20.55
C PRO A 126 -1.62 -1.26 -20.13
N GLU A 127 -2.91 -1.47 -20.37
CA GLU A 127 -4.00 -0.56 -19.97
C GLU A 127 -4.04 -0.31 -18.46
N ARG A 128 -3.68 -1.32 -17.66
CA ARG A 128 -3.64 -1.24 -16.20
C ARG A 128 -2.40 -0.55 -15.69
N ARG A 129 -1.31 -0.56 -16.47
CA ARG A 129 -0.12 0.23 -16.18
C ARG A 129 -0.41 1.72 -16.24
N MET A 130 -1.25 2.16 -17.18
CA MET A 130 -1.74 3.54 -17.25
C MET A 130 -2.63 3.89 -16.05
N LEU A 131 -3.51 2.95 -15.64
CA LEU A 131 -4.33 3.11 -14.45
C LEU A 131 -3.47 3.31 -13.18
N GLY A 132 -2.41 2.52 -13.03
CA GLY A 132 -1.48 2.64 -11.91
C GLY A 132 -0.79 4.02 -11.82
N ALA A 133 -0.55 4.69 -12.95
CA ALA A 133 0.01 6.04 -12.98
C ALA A 133 -0.97 7.12 -12.46
N LEU A 134 -2.27 6.84 -12.48
CA LEU A 134 -3.31 7.73 -11.93
C LEU A 134 -3.58 7.45 -10.45
N LEU A 135 -3.48 6.19 -10.01
CA LEU A 135 -3.78 5.81 -8.63
C LEU A 135 -2.83 6.44 -7.61
N ASP A 136 -1.53 6.48 -7.89
CA ASP A 136 -0.54 7.04 -6.96
C ASP A 136 -0.79 8.53 -6.66
N PRO A 137 -0.96 9.41 -7.68
CA PRO A 137 -1.34 10.81 -7.43
C PRO A 137 -2.68 10.98 -6.73
N LEU A 138 -3.70 10.15 -7.05
CA LEU A 138 -5.00 10.22 -6.38
C LEU A 138 -4.91 9.86 -4.90
N GLN A 139 -4.22 8.78 -4.56
CA GLN A 139 -4.01 8.37 -3.18
C GLN A 139 -3.26 9.44 -2.39
N ARG A 140 -2.24 10.05 -3.01
CA ARG A 140 -1.51 11.16 -2.42
C ARG A 140 -2.41 12.38 -2.19
N ALA A 141 -3.21 12.77 -3.18
CA ALA A 141 -4.13 13.89 -3.05
C ALA A 141 -5.19 13.67 -1.97
N ILE A 142 -5.68 12.43 -1.80
CA ILE A 142 -6.58 12.05 -0.69
C ILE A 142 -5.86 12.21 0.65
N ALA A 143 -4.68 11.61 0.80
CA ALA A 143 -3.91 11.64 2.04
C ALA A 143 -3.51 13.07 2.47
N GLU A 144 -3.15 13.91 1.50
CA GLU A 144 -2.73 15.30 1.72
C GLU A 144 -3.91 16.31 1.70
N ARG A 145 -5.15 15.84 1.51
CA ARG A 145 -6.37 16.67 1.31
C ARG A 145 -6.19 17.76 0.26
N ARG A 146 -5.60 17.42 -0.88
CA ARG A 146 -5.38 18.33 -2.01
C ARG A 146 -6.50 18.20 -3.02
N LYS A 147 -7.00 19.34 -3.49
CA LYS A 147 -7.96 19.40 -4.60
C LYS A 147 -7.30 18.85 -5.87
N ILE A 148 -8.11 18.24 -6.72
CA ILE A 148 -7.67 17.79 -8.03
C ILE A 148 -8.53 18.43 -9.11
N GLN A 149 -7.93 18.65 -10.28
CA GLN A 149 -8.63 18.98 -11.49
C GLN A 149 -8.62 17.75 -12.42
N LEU A 150 -9.81 17.34 -12.84
CA LEU A 150 -10.00 16.22 -13.77
C LEU A 150 -10.48 16.73 -15.12
N HIS A 151 -9.87 16.22 -16.18
CA HIS A 151 -10.50 16.16 -17.50
C HIS A 151 -11.06 14.75 -17.65
N TYR A 152 -12.37 14.64 -17.69
CA TYR A 152 -13.09 13.38 -17.56
C TYR A 152 -14.00 13.15 -18.76
N ARG A 153 -14.03 11.92 -19.27
CA ARG A 153 -14.96 11.49 -20.29
C ARG A 153 -16.06 10.64 -19.65
N ASP A 154 -17.32 11.06 -19.76
CA ASP A 154 -18.43 10.30 -19.18
C ASP A 154 -18.81 9.05 -20.00
N ALA A 155 -19.91 8.40 -19.64
CA ALA A 155 -20.38 7.20 -20.33
C ALA A 155 -20.86 7.47 -21.76
N GLN A 156 -21.22 8.71 -22.07
CA GLN A 156 -21.68 9.19 -23.37
C GLN A 156 -20.54 9.86 -24.15
N GLU A 157 -19.30 9.65 -23.72
CA GLU A 157 -18.09 10.23 -24.28
C GLU A 157 -17.99 11.76 -24.20
N GLN A 158 -18.80 12.41 -23.37
CA GLN A 158 -18.78 13.86 -23.24
C GLN A 158 -17.62 14.31 -22.34
N PRO A 159 -16.73 15.19 -22.84
CA PRO A 159 -15.64 15.71 -22.05
C PRO A 159 -16.15 16.72 -21.02
N SER A 160 -15.61 16.66 -19.81
CA SER A 160 -15.87 17.66 -18.78
C SER A 160 -14.60 17.99 -17.99
N LYS A 161 -14.49 19.25 -17.58
CA LYS A 161 -13.42 19.73 -16.71
C LYS A 161 -13.99 20.06 -15.34
N ARG A 162 -13.44 19.47 -14.28
CA ARG A 162 -14.02 19.57 -12.92
C ARG A 162 -12.94 19.70 -11.86
N ILE A 163 -13.21 20.51 -10.84
CA ILE A 163 -12.44 20.52 -9.59
C ILE A 163 -13.18 19.65 -8.58
N LEU A 164 -12.43 18.72 -7.98
CA LEU A 164 -12.95 17.79 -6.99
C LEU A 164 -12.14 17.85 -5.70
N TRP A 165 -12.82 17.54 -4.60
CA TRP A 165 -12.18 17.15 -3.35
C TRP A 165 -12.14 15.62 -3.35
N PRO A 166 -10.98 14.99 -3.60
CA PRO A 166 -10.88 13.54 -3.63
C PRO A 166 -10.99 12.99 -2.20
N LEU A 167 -11.99 12.15 -1.94
CA LEU A 167 -12.30 11.66 -0.59
C LEU A 167 -11.89 10.20 -0.39
N GLY A 168 -12.06 9.36 -1.41
CA GLY A 168 -11.80 7.92 -1.30
C GLY A 168 -11.70 7.22 -2.64
N LEU A 169 -11.07 6.05 -2.63
CA LEU A 169 -10.94 5.15 -3.78
C LEU A 169 -11.58 3.81 -3.44
N TYR A 170 -12.47 3.34 -4.31
CA TYR A 170 -13.16 2.06 -4.18
C TYR A 170 -12.81 1.15 -5.35
N PHE A 171 -12.61 -0.13 -5.05
CA PHE A 171 -12.33 -1.15 -6.06
C PHE A 171 -13.50 -2.12 -6.17
N TRP A 172 -14.07 -2.23 -7.37
CA TRP A 172 -15.27 -3.04 -7.64
C TRP A 172 -14.97 -4.34 -8.39
N GLY A 173 -13.80 -4.93 -8.12
CA GLY A 173 -13.34 -6.18 -8.76
C GLY A 173 -12.79 -6.01 -10.18
N HIS A 174 -13.27 -5.02 -10.93
CA HIS A 174 -12.86 -4.79 -12.32
C HIS A 174 -12.45 -3.33 -12.64
N CYS A 175 -12.79 -2.37 -11.77
CA CYS A 175 -12.43 -0.97 -11.97
C CYS A 175 -12.26 -0.23 -10.64
N TRP A 176 -11.42 0.80 -10.67
CA TRP A 176 -11.27 1.77 -9.59
C TRP A 176 -12.22 2.94 -9.79
N THR A 177 -12.85 3.37 -8.71
CA THR A 177 -13.73 4.54 -8.69
C THR A 177 -13.24 5.52 -7.64
N LEU A 178 -13.00 6.76 -8.05
CA LEU A 178 -12.78 7.88 -7.17
C LEU A 178 -14.13 8.43 -6.71
N VAL A 179 -14.31 8.53 -5.40
CA VAL A 179 -15.39 9.28 -4.79
C VAL A 179 -14.86 10.65 -4.35
N GLY A 180 -15.61 11.69 -4.66
CA GLY A 180 -15.25 13.04 -4.24
C GLY A 180 -16.41 14.02 -4.27
N TRP A 181 -16.22 15.13 -3.57
CA TRP A 181 -17.12 16.27 -3.65
C TRP A 181 -16.82 17.08 -4.90
N CYS A 182 -17.82 17.28 -5.76
CA CYS A 182 -17.66 18.03 -7.01
C CYS A 182 -18.12 19.47 -6.83
N GLU A 183 -17.20 20.44 -6.89
CA GLU A 183 -17.51 21.86 -6.69
C GLU A 183 -18.52 22.38 -7.73
N LEU A 184 -18.40 21.94 -8.99
CA LEU A 184 -19.30 22.33 -10.08
C LEU A 184 -20.76 21.92 -9.82
N ARG A 185 -20.98 20.82 -9.09
CA ARG A 185 -22.33 20.27 -8.84
C ARG A 185 -22.77 20.42 -7.39
N ALA A 186 -21.88 20.87 -6.50
CA ALA A 186 -22.08 20.90 -5.05
C ALA A 186 -22.69 19.59 -4.52
N ALA A 187 -22.11 18.46 -4.93
CA ALA A 187 -22.61 17.12 -4.59
C ALA A 187 -21.51 16.06 -4.65
N PHE A 188 -21.74 14.94 -3.96
CA PHE A 188 -20.93 13.74 -4.12
C PHE A 188 -21.08 13.13 -5.52
N ARG A 189 -19.96 12.72 -6.09
CA ARG A 189 -19.88 12.06 -7.39
C ARG A 189 -18.81 10.98 -7.41
N HIS A 190 -19.04 10.01 -8.29
CA HIS A 190 -18.18 8.88 -8.55
C HIS A 190 -17.57 9.04 -9.93
N PHE A 191 -16.26 8.82 -10.04
CA PHE A 191 -15.52 8.91 -11.29
C PHE A 191 -14.74 7.63 -11.49
N ARG A 192 -14.99 6.92 -12.58
CA ARG A 192 -14.17 5.74 -12.88
C ARG A 192 -12.78 6.21 -13.29
N VAL A 193 -11.75 5.68 -12.63
CA VAL A 193 -10.38 6.16 -12.81
C VAL A 193 -9.87 5.88 -14.23
N ASP A 194 -10.33 4.81 -14.86
CA ASP A 194 -10.01 4.45 -16.25
C ASP A 194 -10.56 5.43 -17.31
N ARG A 195 -11.51 6.32 -16.93
CA ARG A 195 -12.09 7.34 -17.80
C ARG A 195 -11.48 8.75 -17.60
N ILE A 196 -10.48 8.86 -16.74
CA ILE A 196 -9.75 10.11 -16.54
C ILE A 196 -8.75 10.27 -17.68
N VAL A 197 -8.89 11.37 -18.42
CA VAL A 197 -8.00 11.72 -19.55
C VAL A 197 -6.79 12.50 -19.04
N ILE A 198 -7.02 13.49 -18.17
CA ILE A 198 -5.96 14.27 -17.53
C ILE A 198 -6.29 14.41 -16.04
N LEU A 199 -5.30 14.15 -15.20
CA LEU A 199 -5.32 14.38 -13.76
C LEU A 199 -4.26 15.41 -13.40
N GLN A 200 -4.67 16.48 -12.71
CA GLN A 200 -3.77 17.46 -12.16
C GLN A 200 -4.07 17.64 -10.66
N THR A 201 -3.06 17.45 -9.82
CA THR A 201 -3.15 17.82 -8.40
C THR A 201 -2.95 19.31 -8.29
N LEU A 202 -3.86 20.00 -7.61
CA LEU A 202 -3.80 21.45 -7.44
C LEU A 202 -3.00 21.79 -6.18
N GLU A 203 -2.47 23.00 -6.14
CA GLU A 203 -1.82 23.51 -4.93
C GLU A 203 -2.78 24.05 -3.86
N LEU A 204 -4.03 23.59 -3.91
CA LEU A 204 -5.12 24.02 -3.03
C LEU A 204 -5.54 22.83 -2.17
N ASP A 205 -5.60 23.02 -0.87
CA ASP A 205 -6.27 22.10 0.04
C ASP A 205 -7.79 22.30 0.02
N TYR A 206 -8.54 21.32 0.53
CA TYR A 206 -9.96 21.46 0.81
C TYR A 206 -10.24 21.31 2.31
N PRO A 207 -11.22 22.07 2.85
CA PRO A 207 -11.57 22.00 4.26
C PRO A 207 -12.32 20.71 4.60
N VAL A 208 -12.28 20.32 5.87
CA VAL A 208 -13.17 19.27 6.41
C VAL A 208 -14.49 19.93 6.78
N VAL A 209 -15.51 19.74 5.95
CA VAL A 209 -16.84 20.37 6.11
C VAL A 209 -17.88 19.27 6.33
N PRO A 210 -18.72 19.35 7.39
CA PRO A 210 -19.84 18.44 7.57
C PRO A 210 -20.76 18.40 6.34
N GLY A 211 -21.17 17.21 5.95
CA GLY A 211 -21.93 16.96 4.73
C GLY A 211 -21.09 16.83 3.45
N GLN A 212 -19.76 16.93 3.54
CA GLN A 212 -18.83 16.87 2.40
C GLN A 212 -17.64 15.94 2.65
N THR A 213 -17.64 15.21 3.77
CA THR A 213 -16.58 14.25 4.12
C THR A 213 -16.87 12.86 3.53
N LEU A 214 -15.87 11.97 3.59
CA LEU A 214 -16.06 10.56 3.21
C LEU A 214 -17.12 9.88 4.08
N ALA A 215 -17.12 10.15 5.39
CA ALA A 215 -18.12 9.58 6.31
C ALA A 215 -19.54 10.03 5.98
N ASP A 216 -19.70 11.31 5.60
CA ASP A 216 -21.00 11.82 5.15
C ASP A 216 -21.46 11.15 3.85
N TYR A 217 -20.53 10.91 2.92
CA TYR A 217 -20.80 10.16 1.71
C TYR A 217 -21.24 8.72 2.00
N GLU A 218 -20.55 8.02 2.91
CA GLU A 218 -20.89 6.63 3.28
C GLU A 218 -22.27 6.55 3.94
N ALA A 219 -22.59 7.52 4.81
CA ALA A 219 -23.92 7.63 5.40
C ALA A 219 -25.00 7.92 4.33
N TRP A 220 -24.71 8.83 3.39
CA TRP A 220 -25.60 9.15 2.27
C TRP A 220 -25.85 7.94 1.35
N GLU A 221 -24.79 7.19 1.01
CA GLU A 221 -24.88 6.00 0.15
C GLU A 221 -25.72 4.91 0.80
N LYS A 222 -25.51 4.64 2.09
CA LYS A 222 -26.30 3.65 2.85
C LYS A 222 -27.80 3.98 2.81
N HIS A 223 -28.16 5.24 3.03
CA HIS A 223 -29.55 5.67 2.93
C HIS A 223 -30.11 5.59 1.51
N ARG A 224 -29.30 5.81 0.47
CA ARG A 224 -29.74 5.64 -0.93
C ARG A 224 -30.08 4.18 -1.24
N CYS A 225 -29.21 3.23 -0.87
CA CYS A 225 -29.43 1.80 -1.09
C CYS A 225 -30.65 1.27 -0.31
N GLU A 226 -30.84 1.72 0.93
CA GLU A 226 -32.01 1.32 1.74
C GLU A 226 -33.34 1.82 1.15
N ARG A 227 -33.35 2.95 0.43
CA ARG A 227 -34.53 3.48 -0.27
C ARG A 227 -34.83 2.70 -1.54
N GLU A 228 -33.80 2.43 -2.35
CA GLU A 228 -33.92 1.64 -3.58
C GLU A 228 -34.45 0.21 -3.28
N GLN A 229 -33.98 -0.43 -2.21
CA GLN A 229 -34.48 -1.74 -1.78
C GLN A 229 -35.91 -1.73 -1.22
N LYS A 230 -36.40 -0.58 -0.71
CA LYS A 230 -37.78 -0.45 -0.21
C LYS A 230 -38.78 -0.22 -1.35
N ASP A 231 -38.35 0.44 -2.42
CA ASP A 231 -39.15 0.66 -3.63
C ASP A 231 -39.27 -0.60 -4.51
N GLU A 232 -38.38 -1.58 -4.35
CA GLU A 232 -38.44 -2.88 -5.05
C GLU A 232 -39.35 -3.94 -4.38
N ARG A 233 -40.19 -3.58 -3.39
CA ARG A 233 -41.19 -4.53 -2.86
C ARG A 233 -42.23 -4.83 -3.95
N PRO A 234 -42.51 -6.11 -4.27
CA PRO A 234 -43.30 -6.47 -5.43
C PRO A 234 -44.72 -5.93 -5.31
N LEU A 235 -45.20 -5.35 -6.41
CA LEU A 235 -46.62 -5.08 -6.65
C LEU A 235 -47.41 -6.33 -6.25
N SER A 236 -48.28 -6.16 -5.26
CA SER A 236 -49.20 -7.18 -4.76
C SER A 236 -49.92 -7.86 -5.93
N LEU A 237 -49.90 -9.19 -5.95
CA LEU A 237 -50.79 -10.00 -6.78
C LEU A 237 -52.23 -9.53 -6.55
N VAL A 238 -52.79 -8.85 -7.56
CA VAL A 238 -54.22 -8.60 -7.64
C VAL A 238 -54.88 -9.93 -7.99
N ARG A 239 -55.87 -10.29 -7.17
CA ARG A 239 -56.66 -11.53 -7.19
C ARG A 239 -57.32 -11.83 -8.53
#